data_AF-A0A926VD82-F1
#
_entry.id   AF-A0A926VD82-F1
#
_cell.length_a   1.000
_cell.length_b   1.000
_cell.length_c   1.000
_cell.angle_alpha   90.00
_cell.angle_beta   90.00
_cell.angle_gamma   90.00
#
_symmetry.space_group_name_H-M   'P 1'
#
loop_
_entity.id
_entity.type
_entity.pdbx_description
1 polymer ?
#
loop_
_entity_poly.entity_id
_entity_poly.type
_entity_poly.pdbx_seq_one_letter_code
_entity_poly.pdbx_strand_id
1 'polypeptide(L)'
;MTISTKLSIGIAWCLAWGERPKPQFDLSELQTIRQALKEGKSIPAAIQPFLEQAQKIDNLKFPDTAEKLRQTFEGLQQENPQAWNTRIGLVYGGATKIKGYVFEAAKLQDIRGASALLDRINLIDLPAFFGKLPESRRYTAHCEQVKEWLDNCFPADADNLKLSDALIPQLIIYSTGGNILAFCPAAYVHHLANAIERRYTEQTLTANSCAVGDTFKLLELRFGLLRDPIEEIPWLEWYKQKCHEPLVEAYFGRPESEEDKAELFENRKSFNELAGKLAAQFNHRRSGNDLPGSERPSRRHPPMFETHPYLKRDEGDCRSAIFHATELPNEPWFSEALARKRIIGQISKKEQEREWYERTKLEWQTGEVESWVKKFERFLLRRKYYAGFSDSGIQQARSLTEIGNASNGFVAYIYADGNNMGGYIQKIKTPADYAQFSEDIFEATESSVYEALQHLKPHKLNGLSGKEHQHRNGAVIHPFEIITIGGDDVLLIVSSRTKVIDTV
;
A
#
# COMPACT_ATOMS: atom_id res chain seq x y z
N MET A 1 -8.26 20.25 3.35
CA MET A 1 -8.44 19.56 4.65
C MET A 1 -7.08 18.99 5.04
N THR A 2 -6.62 19.21 6.27
CA THR A 2 -5.32 18.67 6.73
C THR A 2 -5.42 17.15 6.96
N ILE A 3 -4.28 16.45 7.01
CA ILE A 3 -4.22 15.02 7.30
C ILE A 3 -4.86 14.70 8.66
N SER A 4 -4.55 15.47 9.70
CA SER A 4 -5.14 15.29 11.04
C SER A 4 -6.67 15.43 10.98
N THR A 5 -7.22 16.47 10.36
CA THR A 5 -8.69 16.61 10.24
C THR A 5 -9.33 15.44 9.50
N LYS A 6 -8.68 14.94 8.43
CA LYS A 6 -9.16 13.77 7.69
C LYS A 6 -9.24 12.54 8.59
N LEU A 7 -8.20 12.28 9.38
CA LEU A 7 -8.14 11.11 10.27
C LEU A 7 -9.09 11.27 11.47
N SER A 8 -9.27 12.47 12.02
CA SER A 8 -10.27 12.70 13.08
C SER A 8 -11.69 12.37 12.59
N ILE A 9 -12.03 12.68 11.32
CA ILE A 9 -13.32 12.26 10.74
C ILE A 9 -13.40 10.73 10.63
N GLY A 10 -12.30 10.06 10.28
CA GLY A 10 -12.24 8.60 10.24
C GLY A 10 -12.43 7.95 11.61
N ILE A 11 -11.78 8.48 12.65
CA ILE A 11 -11.93 8.03 14.03
C ILE A 11 -13.37 8.27 14.51
N ALA A 12 -13.92 9.47 14.29
CA ALA A 12 -15.30 9.79 14.65
C ALA A 12 -16.31 8.87 13.94
N TRP A 13 -16.05 8.51 12.67
CA TRP A 13 -16.84 7.53 11.94
C TRP A 13 -16.83 6.15 12.62
N CYS A 14 -15.67 5.65 13.04
CA CYS A 14 -15.58 4.37 13.77
C CYS A 14 -16.28 4.43 15.13
N LEU A 15 -16.15 5.53 15.87
CA LEU A 15 -16.81 5.73 17.17
C LEU A 15 -18.34 5.77 17.03
N ALA A 16 -18.83 6.49 16.02
CA ALA A 16 -20.26 6.55 15.71
C ALA A 16 -20.79 5.21 15.17
N TRP A 17 -19.96 4.44 14.46
CA TRP A 17 -20.35 3.09 14.03
C TRP A 17 -20.48 2.14 15.23
N GLY A 18 -19.46 2.09 16.10
CA GLY A 18 -19.41 1.18 17.25
C GLY A 18 -18.78 -0.18 16.94
N GLU A 19 -18.93 -1.11 17.87
CA GLU A 19 -18.25 -2.43 17.84
C GLU A 19 -19.04 -3.54 17.15
N ARG A 20 -20.32 -3.30 16.86
CA ARG A 20 -21.19 -4.30 16.22
C ARG A 20 -21.25 -4.08 14.71
N PRO A 21 -21.60 -5.12 13.93
CA PRO A 21 -21.80 -4.98 12.48
C PRO A 21 -22.82 -3.89 12.16
N LYS A 22 -23.93 -3.85 12.92
CA LYS A 22 -24.94 -2.79 12.91
C LYS A 22 -24.41 -1.49 13.54
N PRO A 23 -24.46 -0.35 12.83
CA PRO A 23 -24.03 0.94 13.34
C PRO A 23 -25.00 1.47 14.42
N GLN A 24 -24.50 2.34 15.29
CA GLN A 24 -25.34 3.03 16.30
C GLN A 24 -26.27 4.08 15.68
N PHE A 25 -25.96 4.57 14.48
CA PHE A 25 -26.73 5.55 13.73
C PHE A 25 -27.05 5.00 12.34
N ASP A 26 -28.14 5.48 11.74
CA ASP A 26 -28.49 5.08 10.38
C ASP A 26 -27.40 5.49 9.38
N LEU A 27 -27.14 4.63 8.40
CA LEU A 27 -26.06 4.85 7.42
C LEU A 27 -26.23 6.15 6.63
N SER A 28 -27.47 6.49 6.27
CA SER A 28 -27.80 7.75 5.56
C SER A 28 -27.46 8.98 6.41
N GLU A 29 -27.67 8.91 7.71
CA GLU A 29 -27.30 9.97 8.66
C GLU A 29 -25.78 10.08 8.74
N LEU A 30 -25.07 8.97 8.95
CA LEU A 30 -23.60 8.95 8.99
C LEU A 30 -22.99 9.55 7.71
N GLN A 31 -23.54 9.22 6.54
CA GLN A 31 -23.08 9.77 5.26
C GLN A 31 -23.34 11.28 5.13
N THR A 32 -24.52 11.75 5.54
CA THR A 32 -24.87 13.17 5.56
C THR A 32 -23.92 13.95 6.46
N ILE A 33 -23.61 13.39 7.63
CA ILE A 33 -22.73 13.98 8.63
C ILE A 33 -21.29 14.01 8.12
N ARG A 34 -20.81 12.93 7.51
CA ARG A 34 -19.52 12.90 6.83
C ARG A 34 -19.40 14.00 5.77
N GLN A 35 -20.45 14.23 4.98
CA GLN A 35 -20.44 15.28 3.97
C GLN A 35 -20.42 16.68 4.60
N ALA A 36 -21.20 16.91 5.65
CA ALA A 36 -21.18 18.16 6.41
C ALA A 36 -19.79 18.46 7.01
N LEU A 37 -19.12 17.45 7.58
CA LEU A 37 -17.75 17.56 8.11
C LEU A 37 -16.73 17.91 7.02
N LYS A 38 -16.90 17.36 5.81
CA LYS A 38 -16.03 17.69 4.66
C LYS A 38 -16.20 19.13 4.19
N GLU A 39 -17.41 19.66 4.28
CA GLU A 39 -17.77 21.00 3.83
C GLU A 39 -17.63 22.07 4.94
N GLY A 40 -17.26 21.67 6.16
CA GLY A 40 -17.15 22.58 7.30
C GLY A 40 -18.50 23.13 7.78
N LYS A 41 -19.59 22.39 7.55
CA LYS A 41 -20.95 22.75 7.95
C LYS A 41 -21.29 22.25 9.36
N SER A 42 -22.36 22.79 9.95
CA SER A 42 -22.85 22.34 11.25
C SER A 42 -23.29 20.88 11.19
N ILE A 43 -22.91 20.11 12.21
CA ILE A 43 -23.26 18.70 12.37
C ILE A 43 -24.35 18.53 13.44
N PRO A 44 -25.12 17.44 13.40
CA PRO A 44 -26.08 17.11 14.45
C PRO A 44 -25.39 16.97 15.82
N ALA A 45 -26.08 17.45 16.87
CA ALA A 45 -25.57 17.40 18.25
C ALA A 45 -25.22 15.98 18.73
N ALA A 46 -25.81 14.94 18.13
CA ALA A 46 -25.54 13.55 18.48
C ALA A 46 -24.14 13.04 18.06
N ILE A 47 -23.56 13.57 16.97
CA ILE A 47 -22.22 13.14 16.50
C ILE A 47 -21.10 14.06 16.98
N GLN A 48 -21.43 15.30 17.34
CA GLN A 48 -20.47 16.29 17.81
C GLN A 48 -19.54 15.77 18.93
N PRO A 49 -20.02 15.01 19.94
CA PRO A 49 -19.16 14.43 20.96
C PRO A 49 -18.08 13.48 20.41
N PHE A 50 -18.38 12.68 19.38
CA PHE A 50 -17.40 11.75 18.79
C PHE A 50 -16.31 12.50 18.01
N LEU A 51 -16.67 13.58 17.31
CA LEU A 51 -15.69 14.42 16.62
C LEU A 51 -14.79 15.14 17.61
N GLU A 52 -15.37 15.74 18.65
CA GLU A 52 -14.63 16.45 19.68
C GLU A 52 -13.64 15.52 20.39
N GLN A 53 -14.03 14.26 20.66
CA GLN A 53 -13.11 13.25 21.18
C GLN A 53 -11.99 12.90 20.21
N ALA A 54 -12.33 12.62 18.94
CA ALA A 54 -11.35 12.31 17.91
C ALA A 54 -10.29 13.42 17.79
N GLN A 55 -10.70 14.69 17.89
CA GLN A 55 -9.80 15.85 17.87
C GLN A 55 -9.05 16.06 19.20
N LYS A 56 -9.66 15.73 20.33
CA LYS A 56 -9.06 15.90 21.65
C LYS A 56 -7.86 14.99 21.85
N ILE A 57 -7.91 13.75 21.35
CA ILE A 57 -6.84 12.75 21.48
C ILE A 57 -5.53 13.25 20.87
N ASP A 58 -5.59 13.86 19.68
CA ASP A 58 -4.42 14.42 19.00
C ASP A 58 -3.73 15.48 19.86
N ASN A 59 -4.50 16.20 20.69
CA ASN A 59 -4.03 17.29 21.53
C ASN A 59 -3.71 16.88 22.98
N LEU A 60 -3.90 15.60 23.36
CA LEU A 60 -3.56 15.14 24.70
C LEU A 60 -2.06 15.21 24.94
N LYS A 61 -1.68 15.87 26.03
CA LYS A 61 -0.30 15.89 26.51
C LYS A 61 0.08 14.48 26.98
N PHE A 62 1.30 14.08 26.71
CA PHE A 62 1.82 12.82 27.21
C PHE A 62 1.91 12.86 28.74
N PRO A 63 1.29 11.90 29.47
CA PRO A 63 1.37 11.88 30.91
C PRO A 63 2.77 11.41 31.33
N ASP A 64 3.47 12.21 32.14
CA ASP A 64 4.81 11.89 32.64
C ASP A 64 4.79 10.97 33.89
N THR A 65 3.61 10.73 34.47
CA THR A 65 3.40 9.82 35.61
C THR A 65 2.18 8.92 35.41
N ALA A 66 2.19 7.75 36.05
CA ALA A 66 1.03 6.86 36.06
C ALA A 66 -0.23 7.55 36.64
N GLU A 67 -0.05 8.43 37.62
CA GLU A 67 -1.16 9.18 38.22
C GLU A 67 -1.80 10.17 37.24
N LYS A 68 -1.00 10.90 36.44
CA LYS A 68 -1.54 11.78 35.39
C LYS A 68 -2.23 11.00 34.28
N LEU A 69 -1.76 9.79 33.96
CA LEU A 69 -2.44 8.90 33.03
C LEU A 69 -3.83 8.51 33.56
N ARG A 70 -3.93 8.17 34.84
CA ARG A 70 -5.22 7.86 35.50
C ARG A 70 -6.17 9.05 35.50
N GLN A 71 -5.70 10.23 35.89
CA GLN A 71 -6.51 11.45 35.85
C GLN A 71 -7.00 11.78 34.45
N THR A 72 -6.16 11.56 33.43
CA THR A 72 -6.54 11.72 32.02
C THR A 72 -7.64 10.73 31.64
N PHE A 73 -7.50 9.47 32.06
CA PHE A 73 -8.50 8.43 31.82
C PHE A 73 -9.84 8.72 32.52
N GLU A 74 -9.82 9.05 33.80
CA GLU A 74 -11.01 9.38 34.59
C GLU A 74 -11.75 10.59 34.02
N GLY A 75 -11.02 11.65 33.65
CA GLY A 75 -11.62 12.84 33.06
C GLY A 75 -12.32 12.53 31.73
N LEU A 76 -11.70 11.72 30.88
CA LEU A 76 -12.29 11.34 29.59
C LEU A 76 -13.47 10.37 29.76
N GLN A 77 -13.41 9.46 30.73
CA GLN A 77 -14.52 8.57 31.06
C GLN A 77 -15.72 9.34 31.62
N GLN A 78 -15.51 10.39 32.42
CA GLN A 78 -16.59 11.24 32.94
C GLN A 78 -17.29 12.04 31.83
N GLU A 79 -16.52 12.52 30.84
CA GLU A 79 -17.07 13.29 29.72
C GLU A 79 -17.92 12.44 28.77
N ASN A 80 -17.51 11.20 28.47
CA ASN A 80 -18.30 10.28 27.66
C ASN A 80 -17.95 8.80 27.93
N PRO A 81 -18.70 8.13 28.83
CA PRO A 81 -18.41 6.76 29.23
C PRO A 81 -18.50 5.72 28.10
N GLN A 82 -19.36 5.96 27.09
CA GLN A 82 -19.62 4.98 26.04
C GLN A 82 -18.59 5.07 24.92
N ALA A 83 -18.34 6.27 24.41
CA ALA A 83 -17.40 6.46 23.31
C ALA A 83 -15.94 6.15 23.71
N TRP A 84 -15.64 6.23 25.01
CA TRP A 84 -14.35 5.89 25.57
C TRP A 84 -13.99 4.40 25.52
N ASN A 85 -14.97 3.56 25.83
CA ASN A 85 -14.77 2.11 25.86
C ASN A 85 -14.86 1.49 24.46
N THR A 86 -15.45 2.23 23.50
CA THR A 86 -15.57 1.79 22.11
C THR A 86 -14.21 1.51 21.51
N ARG A 87 -14.06 0.30 20.96
CA ARG A 87 -12.89 -0.09 20.21
C ARG A 87 -12.96 0.34 18.75
N ILE A 88 -11.81 0.70 18.21
CA ILE A 88 -11.58 1.00 16.80
C ILE A 88 -10.70 -0.10 16.22
N GLY A 89 -11.05 -0.56 15.03
CA GLY A 89 -10.25 -1.51 14.28
C GLY A 89 -9.08 -0.83 13.57
N LEU A 90 -7.92 -1.48 13.55
CA LEU A 90 -6.77 -1.08 12.75
C LEU A 90 -6.29 -2.30 11.96
N VAL A 91 -6.14 -2.13 10.65
CA VAL A 91 -5.72 -3.18 9.72
C VAL A 91 -4.43 -2.76 9.01
N TYR A 92 -3.47 -3.67 8.99
CA TYR A 92 -2.20 -3.56 8.28
C TYR A 92 -2.06 -4.74 7.31
N GLY A 93 -1.86 -4.47 6.04
CA GLY A 93 -1.75 -5.54 5.04
C GLY A 93 -1.14 -5.10 3.73
N GLY A 94 -0.66 -6.06 2.94
CA GLY A 94 0.04 -5.77 1.70
C GLY A 94 0.67 -6.98 1.05
N ALA A 95 1.37 -6.73 -0.06
CA ALA A 95 2.15 -7.74 -0.77
C ALA A 95 3.41 -8.11 0.03
N THR A 96 3.82 -9.37 -0.07
CA THR A 96 5.05 -9.89 0.53
C THR A 96 5.87 -10.64 -0.51
N LYS A 97 7.19 -10.74 -0.28
CA LYS A 97 8.12 -11.38 -1.23
C LYS A 97 8.01 -10.80 -2.64
N ILE A 98 7.85 -9.48 -2.75
CA ILE A 98 7.60 -8.73 -3.99
C ILE A 98 8.61 -9.10 -5.08
N LYS A 99 9.91 -9.09 -4.76
CA LYS A 99 10.99 -9.48 -5.67
C LYS A 99 10.78 -10.87 -6.27
N GLY A 100 10.34 -11.84 -5.46
CA GLY A 100 10.08 -13.21 -5.91
C GLY A 100 8.91 -13.31 -6.90
N TYR A 101 7.90 -12.45 -6.80
CA TYR A 101 6.80 -12.40 -7.76
C TYR A 101 7.16 -11.64 -9.04
N VAL A 102 7.83 -10.50 -8.89
CA VAL A 102 8.20 -9.60 -10.00
C VAL A 102 9.23 -10.24 -10.92
N PHE A 103 10.26 -10.87 -10.36
CA PHE A 103 11.37 -11.50 -11.12
C PHE A 103 11.17 -12.98 -11.40
N GLU A 104 9.98 -13.50 -11.17
CA GLU A 104 9.65 -14.86 -11.55
C GLU A 104 9.75 -15.09 -13.07
N ALA A 105 9.50 -14.04 -13.87
CA ALA A 105 9.66 -14.06 -15.31
C ALA A 105 10.90 -13.26 -15.73
N ALA A 106 11.59 -13.72 -16.78
CA ALA A 106 12.84 -13.10 -17.25
C ALA A 106 12.62 -11.92 -18.22
N LYS A 107 11.48 -11.88 -18.92
CA LYS A 107 11.22 -10.86 -19.93
C LYS A 107 10.75 -9.56 -19.31
N LEU A 108 11.26 -8.44 -19.83
CA LEU A 108 10.97 -7.09 -19.33
C LEU A 108 9.47 -6.78 -19.31
N GLN A 109 8.72 -7.22 -20.33
CA GLN A 109 7.27 -7.01 -20.38
C GLN A 109 6.56 -7.67 -19.20
N ASP A 110 7.00 -8.88 -18.82
CA ASP A 110 6.39 -9.65 -17.73
C ASP A 110 6.78 -9.08 -16.37
N ILE A 111 8.04 -8.69 -16.18
CA ILE A 111 8.54 -8.02 -14.95
C ILE A 111 7.75 -6.73 -14.72
N ARG A 112 7.62 -5.90 -15.75
CA ARG A 112 6.85 -4.66 -15.69
C ARG A 112 5.38 -4.92 -15.38
N GLY A 113 4.78 -5.89 -16.07
CA GLY A 113 3.38 -6.22 -15.86
C GLY A 113 3.11 -6.76 -14.45
N ALA A 114 4.02 -7.54 -13.90
CA ALA A 114 3.97 -7.99 -12.51
C ALA A 114 4.02 -6.81 -11.53
N SER A 115 4.98 -5.90 -11.71
CA SER A 115 5.10 -4.70 -10.87
C SER A 115 3.86 -3.82 -10.96
N ALA A 116 3.39 -3.53 -12.17
CA ALA A 116 2.21 -2.70 -12.39
C ALA A 116 0.91 -3.32 -11.85
N LEU A 117 0.80 -4.65 -11.79
CA LEU A 117 -0.29 -5.33 -11.11
C LEU A 117 -0.27 -5.08 -9.60
N LEU A 118 0.89 -5.18 -8.95
CA LEU A 118 1.02 -4.90 -7.51
C LEU A 118 0.72 -3.43 -7.21
N ASP A 119 1.24 -2.51 -8.03
CA ASP A 119 0.98 -1.08 -7.90
C ASP A 119 -0.51 -0.77 -8.08
N ARG A 120 -1.18 -1.35 -9.07
CA ARG A 120 -2.63 -1.19 -9.26
C ARG A 120 -3.40 -1.67 -8.03
N ILE A 121 -3.06 -2.83 -7.49
CA ILE A 121 -3.73 -3.35 -6.30
C ILE A 121 -3.53 -2.39 -5.12
N ASN A 122 -2.29 -2.00 -4.82
CA ASN A 122 -1.98 -1.20 -3.63
C ASN A 122 -2.44 0.27 -3.73
N LEU A 123 -2.33 0.88 -4.92
CA LEU A 123 -2.60 2.31 -5.12
C LEU A 123 -4.02 2.59 -5.62
N ILE A 124 -4.71 1.60 -6.20
CA ILE A 124 -6.05 1.75 -6.79
C ILE A 124 -7.07 0.82 -6.13
N ASP A 125 -6.84 -0.49 -6.14
CA ASP A 125 -7.84 -1.46 -5.70
C ASP A 125 -8.11 -1.36 -4.17
N LEU A 126 -7.07 -1.35 -3.33
CA LEU A 126 -7.25 -1.26 -1.88
C LEU A 126 -7.86 0.09 -1.46
N PRO A 127 -7.42 1.25 -1.98
CA PRO A 127 -8.11 2.51 -1.72
C PRO A 127 -9.57 2.54 -2.21
N ALA A 128 -9.90 1.83 -3.29
CA ALA A 128 -11.27 1.73 -3.78
C ALA A 128 -12.21 0.99 -2.81
N PHE A 129 -11.70 0.10 -1.95
CA PHE A 129 -12.50 -0.48 -0.85
C PHE A 129 -13.11 0.58 0.06
N PHE A 130 -12.41 1.70 0.23
CA PHE A 130 -12.84 2.84 1.03
C PHE A 130 -13.56 3.91 0.21
N GLY A 131 -13.82 3.65 -1.08
CA GLY A 131 -14.39 4.65 -2.00
C GLY A 131 -13.44 5.83 -2.30
N LYS A 132 -12.12 5.66 -2.13
CA LYS A 132 -11.13 6.67 -2.55
C LYS A 132 -10.92 6.54 -4.06
N LEU A 133 -11.32 7.58 -4.80
CA LEU A 133 -11.07 7.66 -6.24
C LEU A 133 -9.68 8.26 -6.51
N PRO A 134 -8.91 7.72 -7.47
CA PRO A 134 -7.70 8.34 -7.96
C PRO A 134 -7.98 9.68 -8.65
N GLU A 135 -6.97 10.54 -8.78
CA GLU A 135 -7.11 11.83 -9.48
C GLU A 135 -7.55 11.66 -10.94
N SER A 136 -7.09 10.58 -11.59
CA SER A 136 -7.45 10.30 -12.97
C SER A 136 -8.82 9.64 -13.06
N ARG A 137 -9.76 10.32 -13.72
CA ARG A 137 -11.12 9.81 -14.00
C ARG A 137 -11.15 8.50 -14.78
N ARG A 138 -10.04 8.07 -15.40
CA ARG A 138 -10.00 6.78 -16.11
C ARG A 138 -10.24 5.59 -15.18
N TYR A 139 -9.91 5.71 -13.89
CA TYR A 139 -10.06 4.62 -12.94
C TYR A 139 -11.47 4.49 -12.35
N THR A 140 -12.39 5.42 -12.63
CA THR A 140 -13.70 5.44 -11.98
C THR A 140 -14.46 4.12 -12.16
N ALA A 141 -14.57 3.63 -13.40
CA ALA A 141 -15.26 2.36 -13.69
C ALA A 141 -14.55 1.16 -13.04
N HIS A 142 -13.21 1.15 -13.03
CA HIS A 142 -12.43 0.10 -12.37
C HIS A 142 -12.64 0.11 -10.84
N CYS A 143 -12.69 1.28 -10.21
CA CYS A 143 -12.99 1.41 -8.78
C CYS A 143 -14.41 0.93 -8.45
N GLU A 144 -15.39 1.17 -9.31
CA GLU A 144 -16.76 0.65 -9.16
C GLU A 144 -16.78 -0.89 -9.23
N GLN A 145 -16.07 -1.48 -10.20
CA GLN A 145 -15.92 -2.94 -10.29
C GLN A 145 -15.23 -3.54 -9.06
N VAL A 146 -14.22 -2.86 -8.52
CA VAL A 146 -13.55 -3.29 -7.27
C VAL A 146 -14.53 -3.25 -6.09
N LYS A 147 -15.39 -2.23 -6.01
CA LYS A 147 -16.42 -2.13 -4.98
C LYS A 147 -17.48 -3.23 -5.12
N GLU A 148 -17.95 -3.48 -6.34
CA GLU A 148 -18.88 -4.58 -6.62
C GLU A 148 -18.26 -5.94 -6.25
N TRP A 149 -17.00 -6.15 -6.62
CA TRP A 149 -16.24 -7.33 -6.22
C TRP A 149 -16.18 -7.50 -4.69
N LEU A 150 -15.94 -6.41 -3.95
CA LEU A 150 -15.87 -6.43 -2.49
C LEU A 150 -17.22 -6.84 -1.90
N ASP A 151 -18.31 -6.25 -2.37
CA ASP A 151 -19.67 -6.56 -1.94
C ASP A 151 -20.07 -8.01 -2.24
N ASN A 152 -19.66 -8.54 -3.40
CA ASN A 152 -19.94 -9.93 -3.78
C ASN A 152 -19.13 -10.94 -2.95
N CYS A 153 -17.88 -10.61 -2.63
CA CYS A 153 -16.99 -11.48 -1.86
C CYS A 153 -17.29 -11.47 -0.36
N PHE A 154 -17.81 -10.36 0.15
CA PHE A 154 -18.14 -10.12 1.54
C PHE A 154 -19.58 -9.59 1.60
N PRO A 155 -20.56 -10.49 1.41
CA PRO A 155 -21.97 -10.11 1.31
C PRO A 155 -22.44 -9.45 2.60
N ALA A 156 -23.56 -8.76 2.46
CA ALA A 156 -24.14 -8.01 3.55
C ALA A 156 -24.44 -8.90 4.77
N ASP A 157 -24.29 -8.32 5.96
CA ASP A 157 -24.62 -8.98 7.20
C ASP A 157 -26.15 -9.16 7.38
N ALA A 158 -26.57 -9.67 8.56
CA ALA A 158 -27.98 -9.88 8.87
C ALA A 158 -28.83 -8.59 8.85
N ASP A 159 -28.20 -7.40 8.93
CA ASP A 159 -28.84 -6.09 8.85
C ASP A 159 -28.74 -5.50 7.42
N ASN A 160 -28.33 -6.28 6.42
CA ASN A 160 -28.14 -5.88 5.02
C ASN A 160 -27.09 -4.76 4.83
N LEU A 161 -26.09 -4.70 5.71
CA LEU A 161 -24.96 -3.77 5.60
C LEU A 161 -23.75 -4.43 4.98
N LYS A 162 -23.16 -3.79 3.98
CA LYS A 162 -22.00 -4.31 3.26
C LYS A 162 -20.70 -3.78 3.87
N LEU A 163 -19.62 -4.52 3.68
CA LEU A 163 -18.28 -4.06 4.07
C LEU A 163 -17.95 -2.69 3.44
N SER A 164 -18.31 -2.46 2.18
CA SER A 164 -18.04 -1.19 1.49
C SER A 164 -18.83 0.00 2.04
N ASP A 165 -19.92 -0.24 2.77
CA ASP A 165 -20.69 0.82 3.43
C ASP A 165 -20.02 1.31 4.72
N ALA A 166 -19.28 0.42 5.38
CA ALA A 166 -18.53 0.71 6.61
C ALA A 166 -17.20 1.45 6.36
N LEU A 167 -16.70 1.46 5.12
CA LEU A 167 -15.38 1.97 4.77
C LEU A 167 -15.47 3.33 4.06
N ILE A 168 -14.76 4.33 4.58
CA ILE A 168 -14.67 5.67 4.00
C ILE A 168 -13.21 6.08 3.76
N PRO A 169 -12.90 6.97 2.79
CA PRO A 169 -11.53 7.36 2.44
C PRO A 169 -10.75 7.98 3.60
N GLN A 170 -11.47 8.57 4.56
CA GLN A 170 -10.93 9.16 5.78
C GLN A 170 -10.27 8.14 6.72
N LEU A 171 -10.57 6.85 6.56
CA LEU A 171 -9.99 5.78 7.38
C LEU A 171 -8.59 5.36 6.95
N ILE A 172 -8.17 5.69 5.71
CA ILE A 172 -6.85 5.34 5.20
C ILE A 172 -5.81 6.26 5.85
N ILE A 173 -4.88 5.67 6.61
CA ILE A 173 -3.68 6.33 7.12
C ILE A 173 -2.69 6.47 5.96
N TYR A 174 -2.24 5.34 5.39
CA TYR A 174 -1.46 5.34 4.15
C TYR A 174 -1.73 4.09 3.30
N SER A 175 -1.42 4.16 2.01
CA SER A 175 -1.52 3.05 1.05
C SER A 175 -0.43 3.20 -0.03
N THR A 176 0.83 3.00 0.36
CA THR A 176 2.03 3.17 -0.48
C THR A 176 3.06 2.09 -0.10
N GLY A 177 4.14 1.93 -0.88
CA GLY A 177 5.20 0.96 -0.56
C GLY A 177 4.71 -0.50 -0.47
N GLY A 178 3.67 -0.86 -1.22
CA GLY A 178 3.10 -2.21 -1.24
C GLY A 178 2.27 -2.61 -0.02
N ASN A 179 2.04 -1.68 0.92
CA ASN A 179 1.21 -1.90 2.09
C ASN A 179 0.14 -0.82 2.27
N ILE A 180 -0.92 -1.19 3.00
CA ILE A 180 -1.96 -0.31 3.50
C ILE A 180 -2.03 -0.41 5.01
N LEU A 181 -2.13 0.75 5.68
CA LEU A 181 -2.51 0.87 7.08
C LEU A 181 -3.78 1.72 7.15
N ALA A 182 -4.84 1.18 7.71
CA ALA A 182 -6.14 1.85 7.75
C ALA A 182 -6.94 1.51 9.00
N PHE A 183 -7.72 2.49 9.46
CA PHE A 183 -8.78 2.28 10.44
C PHE A 183 -9.96 1.54 9.81
N CYS A 184 -10.79 0.93 10.64
CA CYS A 184 -12.12 0.43 10.29
C CYS A 184 -12.97 0.28 11.56
N PRO A 185 -14.31 0.23 11.47
CA PRO A 185 -15.12 -0.16 12.61
C PRO A 185 -14.70 -1.55 13.11
N ALA A 186 -14.68 -1.77 14.43
CA ALA A 186 -14.07 -2.95 15.04
C ALA A 186 -14.66 -4.28 14.53
N ALA A 187 -15.95 -4.31 14.20
CA ALA A 187 -16.64 -5.47 13.63
C ALA A 187 -16.05 -5.95 12.28
N TYR A 188 -15.39 -5.06 11.52
CA TYR A 188 -14.96 -5.33 10.15
C TYR A 188 -13.46 -5.59 10.00
N VAL A 189 -12.68 -5.61 11.09
CA VAL A 189 -11.22 -5.85 11.08
C VAL A 189 -10.86 -7.11 10.29
N HIS A 190 -11.51 -8.22 10.61
CA HIS A 190 -11.23 -9.50 9.95
C HIS A 190 -11.74 -9.56 8.51
N HIS A 191 -12.89 -8.95 8.24
CA HIS A 191 -13.45 -8.85 6.89
C HIS A 191 -12.53 -8.06 5.96
N LEU A 192 -12.08 -6.89 6.39
CA LEU A 192 -11.14 -6.05 5.65
C LEU A 192 -9.80 -6.75 5.43
N ALA A 193 -9.22 -7.38 6.46
CA ALA A 193 -7.96 -8.11 6.31
C ALA A 193 -8.09 -9.29 5.32
N ASN A 194 -9.19 -10.04 5.36
CA ASN A 194 -9.44 -11.09 4.36
C ASN A 194 -9.63 -10.51 2.95
N ALA A 195 -10.32 -9.38 2.81
CA ALA A 195 -10.52 -8.72 1.53
C ALA A 195 -9.19 -8.29 0.88
N ILE A 196 -8.26 -7.76 1.67
CA ILE A 196 -6.92 -7.38 1.20
C ILE A 196 -6.17 -8.62 0.65
N GLU A 197 -6.10 -9.71 1.42
CA GLU A 197 -5.41 -10.95 1.01
C GLU A 197 -6.05 -11.59 -0.21
N ARG A 198 -7.39 -11.65 -0.22
CA ARG A 198 -8.16 -12.21 -1.33
C ARG A 198 -7.94 -11.42 -2.61
N ARG A 199 -7.88 -10.09 -2.52
CA ARG A 199 -7.65 -9.23 -3.70
C ARG A 199 -6.29 -9.49 -4.33
N TYR A 200 -5.22 -9.53 -3.53
CA TYR A 200 -3.89 -9.88 -4.06
C TYR A 200 -3.88 -11.26 -4.70
N THR A 201 -4.47 -12.25 -4.03
CA THR A 201 -4.50 -13.64 -4.52
C THR A 201 -5.27 -13.76 -5.82
N GLU A 202 -6.49 -13.21 -5.90
CA GLU A 202 -7.32 -13.33 -7.10
C GLU A 202 -6.79 -12.51 -8.27
N GLN A 203 -6.08 -11.41 -8.03
CA GLN A 203 -5.53 -10.59 -9.12
C GLN A 203 -4.21 -11.13 -9.66
N THR A 204 -3.37 -11.73 -8.81
CA THR A 204 -2.01 -12.16 -9.19
C THR A 204 -1.83 -13.67 -9.29
N LEU A 205 -2.74 -14.45 -8.68
CA LEU A 205 -2.71 -15.90 -8.45
C LEU A 205 -1.52 -16.43 -7.64
N THR A 206 -0.44 -15.68 -7.58
CA THR A 206 0.90 -16.19 -7.26
C THR A 206 1.71 -15.23 -6.39
N ALA A 207 1.32 -13.95 -6.30
CA ALA A 207 1.93 -13.05 -5.34
C ALA A 207 1.52 -13.49 -3.93
N ASN A 208 2.47 -13.42 -3.00
CA ASN A 208 2.17 -13.63 -1.60
C ASN A 208 1.65 -12.31 -1.03
N SER A 209 0.66 -12.37 -0.16
CA SER A 209 0.17 -11.22 0.59
C SER A 209 -0.16 -11.61 2.01
N CYS A 210 -0.15 -10.65 2.91
CA CYS A 210 -0.52 -10.84 4.29
C CYS A 210 -1.33 -9.63 4.75
N ALA A 211 -2.37 -9.86 5.56
CA ALA A 211 -3.07 -8.79 6.24
C ALA A 211 -3.49 -9.23 7.64
N VAL A 212 -3.22 -8.37 8.60
CA VAL A 212 -3.55 -8.54 10.01
C VAL A 212 -4.33 -7.34 10.49
N GLY A 213 -5.05 -7.51 11.58
CA GLY A 213 -5.73 -6.41 12.20
C GLY A 213 -6.17 -6.78 13.59
N ASP A 214 -6.34 -5.75 14.39
CA ASP A 214 -6.71 -5.86 15.80
C ASP A 214 -7.58 -4.65 16.17
N THR A 215 -8.15 -4.70 17.37
CA THR A 215 -9.03 -3.65 17.90
C THR A 215 -8.35 -2.97 19.08
N PHE A 216 -8.48 -1.64 19.14
CA PHE A 216 -7.80 -0.80 20.10
C PHE A 216 -8.76 0.21 20.71
N LYS A 217 -8.57 0.55 21.97
CA LYS A 217 -9.26 1.65 22.62
C LYS A 217 -8.77 2.97 22.05
N LEU A 218 -9.60 3.99 22.18
CA LEU A 218 -9.34 5.31 21.66
C LEU A 218 -8.04 5.95 22.21
N LEU A 219 -7.74 5.78 23.51
CA LEU A 219 -6.48 6.24 24.10
C LEU A 219 -5.24 5.55 23.56
N GLU A 220 -5.37 4.28 23.17
CA GLU A 220 -4.22 3.51 22.73
C GLU A 220 -3.63 4.11 21.44
N LEU A 221 -4.45 4.82 20.67
CA LEU A 221 -4.00 5.61 19.53
C LEU A 221 -2.99 6.71 19.90
N ARG A 222 -3.00 7.19 21.15
CA ARG A 222 -2.10 8.24 21.64
C ARG A 222 -1.02 7.72 22.57
N PHE A 223 -1.34 6.75 23.43
CA PHE A 223 -0.49 6.31 24.54
C PHE A 223 0.02 4.87 24.41
N GLY A 224 -0.22 4.24 23.26
CA GLY A 224 0.17 2.84 23.04
C GLY A 224 -0.75 1.86 23.78
N LEU A 225 -0.36 0.59 23.83
CA LEU A 225 -1.14 -0.50 24.41
C LEU A 225 -1.37 -0.27 25.91
N LEU A 226 -2.64 -0.28 26.34
CA LEU A 226 -3.03 -0.11 27.74
C LEU A 226 -3.53 -1.45 28.30
N ARG A 227 -3.27 -1.72 29.58
CA ARG A 227 -3.80 -2.90 30.28
C ARG A 227 -5.05 -2.54 31.08
N ASP A 228 -5.88 -3.55 31.32
CA ASP A 228 -6.99 -3.48 32.26
C ASP A 228 -6.63 -4.31 33.50
N PRO A 229 -6.75 -3.74 34.72
CA PRO A 229 -7.16 -2.37 35.03
C PRO A 229 -6.02 -1.34 34.81
N ILE A 230 -6.35 -0.07 34.53
CA ILE A 230 -5.36 0.96 34.14
C ILE A 230 -4.37 1.27 35.28
N GLU A 231 -4.79 1.01 36.51
CA GLU A 231 -4.06 1.23 37.75
C GLU A 231 -2.82 0.35 37.84
N GLU A 232 -2.84 -0.81 37.19
CA GLU A 232 -1.75 -1.79 37.16
C GLU A 232 -0.75 -1.56 36.02
N ILE A 233 -0.94 -0.52 35.20
CA ILE A 233 -0.07 -0.24 34.07
C ILE A 233 1.31 0.25 34.55
N PRO A 234 2.40 -0.45 34.19
CA PRO A 234 3.74 0.08 34.35
C PRO A 234 3.93 1.26 33.39
N TRP A 235 4.22 2.45 33.95
CA TRP A 235 4.38 3.68 33.18
C TRP A 235 5.83 4.19 33.20
N LEU A 236 6.05 5.49 32.98
CA LEU A 236 7.38 6.09 32.87
C LEU A 236 8.23 5.91 34.13
N GLU A 237 7.64 6.05 35.33
CA GLU A 237 8.41 5.88 36.58
C GLU A 237 8.93 4.44 36.74
N TRP A 238 8.11 3.46 36.38
CA TRP A 238 8.49 2.06 36.36
C TRP A 238 9.60 1.81 35.34
N TYR A 239 9.47 2.35 34.12
CA TYR A 239 10.48 2.21 33.08
C TYR A 239 11.83 2.79 33.52
N LYS A 240 11.85 3.97 34.13
CA LYS A 240 13.09 4.58 34.65
C LYS A 240 13.84 3.69 35.63
N GLN A 241 13.12 2.93 36.47
CA GLN A 241 13.69 1.98 37.43
C GLN A 241 14.17 0.68 36.78
N LYS A 242 13.57 0.29 35.66
CA LYS A 242 13.70 -1.05 35.04
C LYS A 242 14.38 -1.04 33.68
N CYS A 243 14.76 0.12 33.16
CA CYS A 243 15.29 0.30 31.80
C CYS A 243 16.56 -0.52 31.49
N HIS A 244 17.31 -0.95 32.50
CA HIS A 244 18.50 -1.81 32.35
C HIS A 244 18.20 -3.31 32.47
N GLU A 245 16.94 -3.71 32.71
CA GLU A 245 16.56 -5.12 32.66
C GLU A 245 16.51 -5.59 31.20
N PRO A 246 17.09 -6.76 30.84
CA PRO A 246 17.28 -7.15 29.44
C PRO A 246 16.01 -7.13 28.58
N LEU A 247 14.87 -7.53 29.13
CA LEU A 247 13.59 -7.53 28.40
C LEU A 247 13.03 -6.12 28.19
N VAL A 248 13.25 -5.22 29.15
CA VAL A 248 12.79 -3.83 29.08
C VAL A 248 13.65 -3.07 28.09
N GLU A 249 14.98 -3.25 28.16
CA GLU A 249 15.93 -2.69 27.19
C GLU A 249 15.62 -3.17 25.77
N ALA A 250 15.35 -4.46 25.57
CA ALA A 250 15.00 -5.00 24.25
C ALA A 250 13.67 -4.42 23.70
N TYR A 251 12.74 -4.02 24.58
CA TYR A 251 11.43 -3.51 24.17
C TYR A 251 11.43 -2.00 23.89
N PHE A 252 12.11 -1.21 24.72
CA PHE A 252 12.12 0.26 24.64
C PHE A 252 13.38 0.82 23.99
N GLY A 253 14.47 0.04 23.91
CA GLY A 253 15.78 0.49 23.50
C GLY A 253 16.72 0.71 24.69
N ARG A 254 18.01 0.86 24.39
CA ARG A 254 19.06 1.13 25.38
C ARG A 254 19.21 2.63 25.59
N PRO A 255 18.94 3.16 26.79
CA PRO A 255 19.10 4.59 27.06
C PRO A 255 20.57 5.00 27.20
N GLU A 256 20.94 6.13 26.61
CA GLU A 256 22.26 6.76 26.74
C GLU A 256 22.29 7.87 27.80
N SER A 257 21.14 8.51 28.09
CA SER A 257 20.98 9.56 29.12
C SER A 257 19.62 9.48 29.83
N GLU A 258 19.38 10.35 30.83
CA GLU A 258 18.06 10.45 31.49
C GLU A 258 16.99 11.07 30.59
N GLU A 259 17.35 12.04 29.75
CA GLU A 259 16.46 12.64 28.75
C GLU A 259 16.04 11.58 27.71
N ASP A 260 16.99 10.74 27.29
CA ASP A 260 16.76 9.66 26.34
C ASP A 260 15.76 8.61 26.88
N LYS A 261 15.73 8.38 28.20
CA LYS A 261 14.72 7.47 28.80
C LYS A 261 13.29 7.95 28.54
N ALA A 262 13.00 9.23 28.76
CA ALA A 262 11.66 9.77 28.55
C ALA A 262 11.27 9.70 27.07
N GLU A 263 12.20 10.03 26.18
CA GLU A 263 11.98 10.00 24.73
C GLU A 263 11.74 8.57 24.22
N LEU A 264 12.60 7.61 24.57
CA LEU A 264 12.44 6.20 24.18
C LEU A 264 11.11 5.62 24.66
N PHE A 265 10.73 5.93 25.91
CA PHE A 265 9.46 5.49 26.45
C PHE A 265 8.28 6.09 25.69
N GLU A 266 8.27 7.40 25.44
CA GLU A 266 7.19 8.08 24.70
C GLU A 266 7.12 7.62 23.25
N ASN A 267 8.26 7.46 22.56
CA ASN A 267 8.34 6.95 21.20
C ASN A 267 7.71 5.56 21.10
N ARG A 268 7.93 4.71 22.11
CA ARG A 268 7.33 3.38 22.17
C ARG A 268 5.87 3.42 22.59
N LYS A 269 5.52 4.12 23.66
CA LYS A 269 4.15 4.27 24.22
C LYS A 269 3.34 5.31 23.45
N SER A 270 3.19 5.05 22.15
CA SER A 270 2.44 5.90 21.23
C SER A 270 1.70 5.04 20.22
N PHE A 271 1.14 5.64 19.16
CA PHE A 271 0.59 4.87 18.04
C PHE A 271 1.60 3.87 17.45
N ASN A 272 2.89 4.14 17.58
CA ASN A 272 3.96 3.23 17.19
C ASN A 272 3.87 1.86 17.86
N GLU A 273 3.39 1.75 19.11
CA GLU A 273 3.24 0.46 19.77
C GLU A 273 2.21 -0.42 19.05
N LEU A 274 1.13 0.20 18.58
CA LEU A 274 0.03 -0.46 17.87
C LEU A 274 0.52 -0.89 16.48
N ALA A 275 1.17 0.02 15.76
CA ALA A 275 1.80 -0.29 14.47
C ALA A 275 2.85 -1.40 14.61
N GLY A 276 3.69 -1.37 15.64
CA GLY A 276 4.68 -2.38 15.96
C GLY A 276 4.06 -3.75 16.30
N LYS A 277 2.97 -3.76 17.07
CA LYS A 277 2.19 -4.98 17.34
C LYS A 277 1.64 -5.60 16.05
N LEU A 278 1.03 -4.79 15.18
CA LEU A 278 0.53 -5.25 13.88
C LEU A 278 1.67 -5.73 12.97
N ALA A 279 2.82 -5.04 12.94
CA ALA A 279 3.98 -5.48 12.18
C ALA A 279 4.52 -6.85 12.65
N ALA A 280 4.55 -7.08 13.97
CA ALA A 280 4.91 -8.38 14.53
C ALA A 280 3.91 -9.47 14.12
N GLN A 281 2.60 -9.21 14.28
CA GLN A 281 1.55 -10.13 13.83
C GLN A 281 1.64 -10.43 12.33
N PHE A 282 1.90 -9.40 11.51
CA PHE A 282 2.09 -9.53 10.07
C PHE A 282 3.26 -10.47 9.76
N ASN A 283 4.40 -10.33 10.43
CA ASN A 283 5.55 -11.21 10.23
C ASN A 283 5.29 -12.65 10.70
N HIS A 284 4.56 -12.83 11.81
CA HIS A 284 4.12 -14.16 12.26
C HIS A 284 3.23 -14.83 11.22
N ARG A 285 2.22 -14.11 10.72
CA ARG A 285 1.29 -14.61 9.70
C ARG A 285 1.99 -14.86 8.36
N ARG A 286 2.89 -13.96 7.93
CA ARG A 286 3.74 -14.13 6.73
C ARG A 286 4.57 -15.42 6.79
N SER A 287 4.98 -15.83 7.99
CA SER A 287 5.74 -17.06 8.21
C SER A 287 4.86 -18.31 8.25
N GLY A 288 3.53 -18.16 8.18
CA GLY A 288 2.55 -19.25 8.19
C GLY A 288 2.11 -19.66 9.59
N ASN A 289 2.33 -18.83 10.61
CA ASN A 289 1.84 -19.11 11.96
C ASN A 289 0.40 -18.66 12.13
N ASP A 290 -0.37 -19.42 12.91
CA ASP A 290 -1.69 -18.98 13.37
C ASP A 290 -1.53 -17.84 14.38
N LEU A 291 -2.48 -16.90 14.34
CA LEU A 291 -2.50 -15.78 15.27
C LEU A 291 -3.31 -16.19 16.52
N PRO A 292 -2.73 -16.08 17.73
CA PRO A 292 -3.46 -16.38 18.96
C PRO A 292 -4.76 -15.58 19.06
N GLY A 293 -5.87 -16.25 19.36
CA GLY A 293 -7.19 -15.60 19.50
C GLY A 293 -7.84 -15.19 18.17
N SER A 294 -7.26 -15.54 17.02
CA SER A 294 -7.88 -15.31 15.72
C SER A 294 -8.60 -16.56 15.21
N GLU A 295 -9.86 -16.41 14.81
CA GLU A 295 -10.60 -17.44 14.08
C GLU A 295 -10.20 -17.51 12.59
N ARG A 296 -9.31 -16.62 12.13
CA ARG A 296 -8.83 -16.61 10.75
C ARG A 296 -7.72 -17.66 10.62
N PRO A 297 -7.81 -18.60 9.64
CA PRO A 297 -6.71 -19.51 9.37
C PRO A 297 -5.46 -18.73 8.94
N SER A 298 -4.27 -19.23 9.28
CA SER A 298 -2.98 -18.66 8.85
C SER A 298 -2.86 -18.47 7.33
N ARG A 299 -3.56 -19.28 6.53
CA ARG A 299 -3.61 -19.18 5.07
C ARG A 299 -5.03 -19.30 4.53
N ARG A 300 -5.78 -18.20 4.48
CA ARG A 300 -7.16 -18.19 3.95
C ARG A 300 -7.21 -18.17 2.42
N HIS A 301 -6.25 -17.48 1.79
CA HIS A 301 -6.14 -17.34 0.34
C HIS A 301 -4.69 -17.61 -0.10
N PRO A 302 -4.19 -18.86 -0.01
CA PRO A 302 -2.84 -19.16 -0.45
C PRO A 302 -2.74 -19.08 -1.98
N PRO A 303 -1.61 -18.61 -2.54
CA PRO A 303 -1.35 -18.79 -3.97
C PRO A 303 -1.28 -20.30 -4.27
N MET A 304 -2.00 -20.74 -5.31
CA MET A 304 -2.06 -22.14 -5.72
C MET A 304 -1.00 -22.43 -6.78
N PHE A 305 -0.22 -23.49 -6.58
CA PHE A 305 0.75 -23.97 -7.57
C PHE A 305 0.33 -25.36 -8.06
N GLU A 306 0.10 -25.50 -9.35
CA GLU A 306 -0.11 -26.82 -9.94
C GLU A 306 1.23 -27.55 -10.08
N THR A 307 1.34 -28.73 -9.45
CA THR A 307 2.59 -29.48 -9.34
C THR A 307 2.71 -30.63 -10.35
N HIS A 308 1.80 -30.75 -11.31
CA HIS A 308 1.78 -31.90 -12.23
C HIS A 308 3.04 -31.91 -13.12
N PRO A 309 3.90 -32.96 -13.05
CA PRO A 309 5.21 -32.94 -13.70
C PRO A 309 5.18 -33.12 -15.21
N TYR A 310 4.09 -33.69 -15.75
CA TYR A 310 3.99 -34.04 -17.18
C TYR A 310 3.28 -32.99 -18.04
N LEU A 311 2.75 -31.93 -17.44
CA LEU A 311 2.07 -30.88 -18.21
C LEU A 311 3.09 -29.95 -18.86
N LYS A 312 2.75 -29.48 -20.07
CA LYS A 312 3.53 -28.45 -20.75
C LYS A 312 3.64 -27.23 -19.84
N ARG A 313 4.87 -26.74 -19.63
CA ARG A 313 5.10 -25.53 -18.85
C ARG A 313 4.99 -24.27 -19.70
N ASP A 314 4.70 -23.17 -19.01
CA ASP A 314 4.74 -21.83 -19.56
C ASP A 314 6.17 -21.41 -19.94
N GLU A 315 6.32 -20.28 -20.61
CA GLU A 315 7.61 -19.77 -21.09
C GLU A 315 8.64 -19.54 -19.97
N GLY A 316 8.18 -19.36 -18.73
CA GLY A 316 9.06 -19.25 -17.56
C GLY A 316 9.41 -20.59 -16.90
N ASP A 317 8.97 -21.72 -17.46
CA ASP A 317 9.09 -23.06 -16.88
C ASP A 317 8.57 -23.16 -15.42
N CYS A 318 7.63 -22.29 -15.05
CA CYS A 318 7.16 -22.16 -13.67
C CYS A 318 5.83 -22.88 -13.45
N ARG A 319 4.92 -22.85 -14.44
CA ARG A 319 3.52 -23.31 -14.28
C ARG A 319 3.01 -24.01 -15.51
N SER A 320 1.91 -24.73 -15.38
CA SER A 320 1.27 -25.35 -16.54
C SER A 320 0.77 -24.28 -17.51
N ALA A 321 1.08 -24.47 -18.78
CA ALA A 321 0.59 -23.64 -19.85
C ALA A 321 -0.87 -23.98 -20.15
N ILE A 322 -1.67 -22.93 -20.33
CA ILE A 322 -3.08 -23.01 -20.71
C ILE A 322 -3.33 -22.47 -22.12
N PHE A 323 -2.36 -21.74 -22.69
CA PHE A 323 -2.50 -21.10 -24.00
C PHE A 323 -1.16 -21.01 -24.73
N HIS A 324 -1.20 -21.12 -26.05
CA HIS A 324 -0.05 -20.95 -26.95
C HIS A 324 -0.32 -19.78 -27.89
N ALA A 325 0.42 -18.69 -27.75
CA ALA A 325 0.22 -17.47 -28.52
C ALA A 325 1.10 -17.46 -29.77
N THR A 326 0.67 -18.15 -30.82
CA THR A 326 1.38 -18.29 -32.12
C THR A 326 1.59 -16.96 -32.86
N GLU A 327 0.77 -15.96 -32.55
CA GLU A 327 0.82 -14.62 -33.13
C GLU A 327 1.89 -13.73 -32.51
N LEU A 328 2.35 -14.06 -31.30
CA LEU A 328 3.39 -13.31 -30.63
C LEU A 328 4.78 -13.81 -31.06
N PRO A 329 5.80 -12.93 -30.99
CA PRO A 329 7.16 -13.35 -31.25
C PRO A 329 7.62 -14.51 -30.35
N ASN A 330 8.25 -15.51 -30.98
CA ASN A 330 8.71 -16.76 -30.38
C ASN A 330 7.60 -17.71 -29.90
N GLU A 331 6.34 -17.47 -30.28
CA GLU A 331 5.20 -18.35 -30.01
C GLU A 331 5.15 -18.84 -28.53
N PRO A 332 5.04 -17.91 -27.55
CA PRO A 332 5.15 -18.26 -26.14
C PRO A 332 3.97 -19.09 -25.65
N TRP A 333 4.28 -19.99 -24.71
CA TRP A 333 3.29 -20.70 -23.90
C TRP A 333 3.00 -19.91 -22.63
N PHE A 334 1.74 -19.69 -22.32
CA PHE A 334 1.31 -18.92 -21.15
C PHE A 334 0.55 -19.78 -20.15
N SER A 335 0.94 -19.67 -18.87
CA SER A 335 0.04 -19.92 -17.75
C SER A 335 -0.87 -18.70 -17.57
N GLU A 336 -1.96 -18.83 -16.81
CA GLU A 336 -2.82 -17.69 -16.52
C GLU A 336 -2.06 -16.56 -15.82
N ALA A 337 -1.24 -16.88 -14.81
CA ALA A 337 -0.45 -15.89 -14.10
C ALA A 337 0.53 -15.14 -15.02
N LEU A 338 1.21 -15.86 -15.93
CA LEU A 338 2.11 -15.25 -16.90
C LEU A 338 1.34 -14.44 -17.95
N ALA A 339 0.18 -14.92 -18.41
CA ALA A 339 -0.67 -14.20 -19.33
C ALA A 339 -1.10 -12.84 -18.77
N ARG A 340 -1.54 -12.82 -17.50
CA ARG A 340 -1.92 -11.59 -16.78
C ARG A 340 -0.76 -10.60 -16.65
N LYS A 341 0.45 -11.09 -16.33
CA LYS A 341 1.67 -10.27 -16.33
C LYS A 341 1.93 -9.69 -17.73
N ARG A 342 1.94 -10.53 -18.76
CA ARG A 342 2.22 -10.11 -20.15
C ARG A 342 1.25 -9.04 -20.63
N ILE A 343 -0.05 -9.28 -20.52
CA ILE A 343 -1.07 -8.35 -21.03
C ILE A 343 -1.03 -7.01 -20.30
N ILE A 344 -0.79 -7.00 -18.98
CA ILE A 344 -0.64 -5.75 -18.23
C ILE A 344 0.62 -4.99 -18.64
N GLY A 345 1.71 -5.71 -18.88
CA GLY A 345 2.93 -5.15 -19.46
C GLY A 345 2.66 -4.45 -20.79
N GLN A 346 1.92 -5.09 -21.70
CA GLN A 346 1.53 -4.53 -22.99
C GLN A 346 0.56 -3.33 -22.87
N ILE A 347 -0.39 -3.39 -21.93
CA ILE A 347 -1.32 -2.29 -21.65
C ILE A 347 -0.56 -1.04 -21.19
N SER A 348 0.35 -1.21 -20.23
CA SER A 348 1.13 -0.11 -19.65
C SER A 348 1.96 0.67 -20.69
N LYS A 349 2.34 0.01 -21.81
CA LYS A 349 3.12 0.61 -22.91
C LYS A 349 2.32 0.94 -24.17
N LYS A 350 0.99 0.80 -24.15
CA LYS A 350 0.12 1.02 -25.33
C LYS A 350 0.51 0.15 -26.53
N GLU A 351 0.96 -1.08 -26.29
CA GLU A 351 1.24 -2.04 -27.37
C GLU A 351 -0.07 -2.52 -28.01
N GLN A 352 -0.08 -2.72 -29.33
CA GLN A 352 -1.29 -3.06 -30.11
C GLN A 352 -1.62 -4.56 -30.10
N GLU A 353 -0.62 -5.43 -29.86
CA GLU A 353 -0.74 -6.89 -29.91
C GLU A 353 -1.44 -7.45 -28.66
N ARG A 354 -2.76 -7.22 -28.52
CA ARG A 354 -3.56 -7.64 -27.36
C ARG A 354 -4.61 -8.70 -27.66
N GLU A 355 -4.93 -8.92 -28.93
CA GLU A 355 -5.97 -9.85 -29.39
C GLU A 355 -5.71 -11.29 -28.92
N TRP A 356 -4.43 -11.67 -28.74
CA TRP A 356 -4.06 -12.98 -28.22
C TRP A 356 -4.67 -13.26 -26.84
N TYR A 357 -4.81 -12.23 -25.99
CA TYR A 357 -5.34 -12.39 -24.65
C TYR A 357 -6.83 -12.72 -24.69
N GLU A 358 -7.60 -12.11 -25.59
CA GLU A 358 -9.04 -12.40 -25.75
C GLU A 358 -9.27 -13.86 -26.16
N ARG A 359 -8.35 -14.43 -26.95
CA ARG A 359 -8.39 -15.85 -27.36
C ARG A 359 -8.12 -16.83 -26.23
N THR A 360 -7.52 -16.39 -25.12
CA THR A 360 -7.34 -17.22 -23.92
C THR A 360 -8.68 -17.57 -23.25
N LYS A 361 -9.73 -16.78 -23.50
CA LYS A 361 -11.06 -16.88 -22.87
C LYS A 361 -11.03 -16.84 -21.34
N LEU A 362 -9.99 -16.25 -20.76
CA LEU A 362 -9.92 -16.00 -19.33
C LEU A 362 -10.98 -14.97 -18.92
N GLU A 363 -11.71 -15.27 -17.86
CA GLU A 363 -12.73 -14.36 -17.29
C GLU A 363 -12.09 -13.15 -16.59
N TRP A 364 -10.80 -13.25 -16.25
CA TRP A 364 -10.08 -12.18 -15.57
C TRP A 364 -9.94 -10.94 -16.44
N GLN A 365 -10.40 -9.81 -15.90
CA GLN A 365 -10.34 -8.51 -16.55
C GLN A 365 -9.05 -7.77 -16.18
N THR A 366 -8.45 -7.14 -17.19
CA THR A 366 -7.17 -6.43 -17.07
C THR A 366 -7.26 -5.17 -16.21
N GLY A 367 -8.41 -4.51 -16.22
CA GLY A 367 -8.59 -3.21 -15.59
C GLY A 367 -7.70 -2.12 -16.20
N GLU A 368 -7.63 -0.98 -15.52
CA GLU A 368 -6.82 0.16 -15.93
C GLU A 368 -5.44 0.16 -15.27
N VAL A 369 -4.39 0.48 -16.02
CA VAL A 369 -3.00 0.55 -15.53
C VAL A 369 -2.25 1.68 -16.22
N GLU A 370 -1.47 2.44 -15.45
CA GLU A 370 -0.57 3.47 -15.97
C GLU A 370 0.88 3.12 -15.70
N SER A 371 1.74 3.30 -16.71
CA SER A 371 3.16 3.13 -16.52
C SER A 371 3.77 4.32 -15.77
N TRP A 372 4.79 4.03 -14.95
CA TRP A 372 5.63 5.05 -14.33
C TRP A 372 6.23 6.02 -15.34
N VAL A 373 6.54 5.56 -16.56
CA VAL A 373 7.04 6.44 -17.62
C VAL A 373 5.98 7.44 -18.09
N LYS A 374 4.66 7.11 -18.06
CA LYS A 374 3.61 8.10 -18.33
C LYS A 374 3.51 9.17 -17.24
N LYS A 375 3.74 8.79 -15.98
CA LYS A 375 3.81 9.76 -14.88
C LYS A 375 5.04 10.67 -15.03
N PHE A 376 6.19 10.11 -15.40
CA PHE A 376 7.39 10.86 -15.75
C PHE A 376 7.16 11.84 -16.91
N GLU A 377 6.51 11.41 -18.00
CA GLU A 377 6.16 12.32 -19.12
C GLU A 377 5.34 13.52 -18.64
N ARG A 378 4.44 13.33 -17.66
CA ARG A 378 3.64 14.41 -17.05
C ARG A 378 4.50 15.34 -16.19
N PHE A 379 5.45 14.78 -15.43
CA PHE A 379 6.44 15.54 -14.66
C PHE A 379 7.28 16.45 -15.57
N LEU A 380 7.58 16.00 -16.79
CA LEU A 380 8.38 16.75 -17.77
C LEU A 380 7.68 17.94 -18.43
N LEU A 381 6.35 18.11 -18.32
CA LEU A 381 5.55 19.13 -19.01
C LEU A 381 5.98 20.60 -18.74
N ARG A 382 6.95 20.83 -17.84
CA ARG A 382 7.50 22.15 -17.49
C ARG A 382 9.03 22.26 -17.65
N ARG A 383 9.72 21.27 -18.24
CA ARG A 383 11.21 21.22 -18.29
C ARG A 383 11.77 21.15 -19.72
N LYS A 384 13.02 21.61 -19.91
CA LYS A 384 13.76 21.62 -21.21
C LYS A 384 14.21 20.22 -21.69
N TYR A 385 13.66 19.14 -21.15
CA TYR A 385 14.09 17.76 -21.43
C TYR A 385 14.00 17.40 -22.93
N TYR A 386 13.02 17.95 -23.63
CA TYR A 386 12.75 17.67 -25.04
C TYR A 386 13.58 18.52 -26.03
N ALA A 387 14.58 19.29 -25.58
CA ALA A 387 15.35 20.15 -26.47
C ALA A 387 15.98 19.36 -27.64
N GLY A 388 15.44 19.54 -28.85
CA GLY A 388 15.86 18.86 -30.08
C GLY A 388 14.93 17.75 -30.60
N PHE A 389 13.85 17.42 -29.87
CA PHE A 389 12.83 16.45 -30.30
C PHE A 389 11.42 17.03 -30.11
N SER A 390 10.45 16.60 -30.92
CA SER A 390 9.04 16.92 -30.68
C SER A 390 8.47 16.04 -29.57
N ASP A 391 7.91 16.64 -28.51
CA ASP A 391 7.30 15.96 -27.35
C ASP A 391 6.32 14.84 -27.74
N SER A 392 5.60 15.02 -28.86
CA SER A 392 4.57 14.08 -29.35
C SER A 392 5.10 12.80 -30.00
N GLY A 393 6.41 12.64 -30.18
CA GLY A 393 7.01 11.52 -30.93
C GLY A 393 7.84 10.53 -30.12
N ILE A 394 8.09 10.82 -28.82
CA ILE A 394 8.95 9.97 -27.98
C ILE A 394 8.13 8.83 -27.40
N GLN A 395 8.69 7.63 -27.52
CA GLN A 395 8.05 6.39 -27.12
C GLN A 395 8.77 5.76 -25.92
N GLN A 396 8.14 4.78 -25.31
CA GLN A 396 8.71 4.05 -24.19
C GLN A 396 9.50 2.84 -24.71
N ALA A 397 10.57 2.46 -24.01
CA ALA A 397 11.33 1.25 -24.34
C ALA A 397 10.48 -0.02 -24.13
N ARG A 398 10.49 -0.92 -25.10
CA ARG A 398 9.75 -2.18 -25.05
C ARG A 398 10.60 -3.36 -24.56
N SER A 399 11.90 -3.33 -24.81
CA SER A 399 12.82 -4.41 -24.44
C SER A 399 14.15 -3.89 -23.91
N LEU A 400 14.92 -4.77 -23.27
CA LEU A 400 16.29 -4.49 -22.87
C LEU A 400 17.18 -4.16 -24.07
N THR A 401 16.91 -4.78 -25.22
CA THR A 401 17.60 -4.51 -26.49
C THR A 401 17.42 -3.05 -26.92
N GLU A 402 16.21 -2.49 -26.78
CA GLU A 402 15.95 -1.09 -27.09
C GLU A 402 16.69 -0.14 -26.13
N ILE A 403 16.73 -0.46 -24.83
CA ILE A 403 17.48 0.33 -23.83
C ILE A 403 19.00 0.27 -24.12
N GLY A 404 19.52 -0.92 -24.37
CA GLY A 404 20.94 -1.16 -24.67
C GLY A 404 21.37 -0.55 -26.00
N ASN A 405 20.46 -0.29 -26.94
CA ASN A 405 20.76 0.40 -28.20
C ASN A 405 21.37 1.80 -27.96
N ALA A 406 21.04 2.44 -26.84
CA ALA A 406 21.61 3.72 -26.43
C ALA A 406 23.04 3.62 -25.84
N SER A 407 23.56 2.41 -25.61
CA SER A 407 24.90 2.19 -25.04
C SER A 407 25.58 0.91 -25.52
N ASN A 408 25.56 0.68 -26.84
CA ASN A 408 26.28 -0.43 -27.49
C ASN A 408 25.92 -1.81 -26.93
N GLY A 409 24.65 -2.03 -26.61
CA GLY A 409 24.11 -3.30 -26.13
C GLY A 409 24.20 -3.50 -24.61
N PHE A 410 24.78 -2.57 -23.86
CA PHE A 410 24.88 -2.68 -22.41
C PHE A 410 23.72 -1.99 -21.70
N VAL A 411 23.25 -2.55 -20.59
CA VAL A 411 22.25 -1.90 -19.72
C VAL A 411 22.80 -1.88 -18.30
N ALA A 412 22.38 -0.90 -17.51
CA ALA A 412 22.65 -0.82 -16.09
C ALA A 412 21.36 -1.07 -15.30
N TYR A 413 21.47 -1.85 -14.23
CA TYR A 413 20.42 -2.09 -13.27
C TYR A 413 20.73 -1.30 -12.01
N ILE A 414 19.81 -0.41 -11.63
CA ILE A 414 19.96 0.44 -10.44
C ILE A 414 18.91 -0.01 -9.45
N TYR A 415 19.38 -0.45 -8.29
CA TYR A 415 18.58 -0.70 -7.11
C TYR A 415 19.02 0.29 -6.03
N ALA A 416 18.06 1.00 -5.45
CA ALA A 416 18.29 1.87 -4.30
C ALA A 416 17.27 1.56 -3.21
N ASP A 417 17.69 1.68 -1.97
CA ASP A 417 16.91 1.39 -0.78
C ASP A 417 17.16 2.48 0.28
N GLY A 418 16.13 2.82 1.05
CA GLY A 418 16.20 3.86 2.06
C GLY A 418 17.00 3.40 3.28
N ASN A 419 18.04 4.15 3.65
CA ASN A 419 18.84 3.81 4.83
C ASN A 419 18.04 4.02 6.13
N ASN A 420 18.03 3.01 6.99
CA ASN A 420 17.50 3.07 8.36
C ASN A 420 16.03 3.52 8.49
N MET A 421 15.19 3.21 7.50
CA MET A 421 13.77 3.57 7.51
C MET A 421 13.02 3.05 8.75
N GLY A 422 13.35 1.85 9.21
CA GLY A 422 12.80 1.28 10.44
C GLY A 422 13.11 2.12 11.69
N GLY A 423 14.31 2.71 11.78
CA GLY A 423 14.69 3.59 12.88
C GLY A 423 13.92 4.91 12.89
N TYR A 424 13.56 5.45 11.73
CA TYR A 424 12.69 6.62 11.63
C TYR A 424 11.25 6.30 12.01
N ILE A 425 10.70 5.17 11.51
CA ILE A 425 9.34 4.72 11.84
C ILE A 425 9.15 4.56 13.35
N GLN A 426 10.17 4.07 14.05
CA GLN A 426 10.14 3.92 15.51
C GLN A 426 9.97 5.24 16.29
N LYS A 427 10.16 6.40 15.67
CA LYS A 427 10.00 7.72 16.30
C LYS A 427 8.65 8.38 15.97
N ILE A 428 7.86 7.79 15.06
CA ILE A 428 6.58 8.36 14.62
C ILE A 428 5.51 8.05 15.67
N LYS A 429 4.91 9.08 16.26
CA LYS A 429 4.04 8.93 17.43
C LYS A 429 2.54 8.89 17.13
N THR A 430 2.10 9.49 16.02
CA THR A 430 0.66 9.65 15.73
C THR A 430 0.27 9.08 14.36
N PRO A 431 -1.01 8.70 14.17
CA PRO A 431 -1.51 8.29 12.87
C PRO A 431 -1.29 9.34 11.76
N ALA A 432 -1.43 10.63 12.10
CA ALA A 432 -1.22 11.72 11.16
C ALA A 432 0.24 11.82 10.72
N ASP A 433 1.18 11.66 11.65
CA ASP A 433 2.62 11.66 11.33
C ASP A 433 2.99 10.44 10.46
N TYR A 434 2.38 9.27 10.69
CA TYR A 434 2.56 8.10 9.82
C TYR A 434 2.08 8.36 8.39
N ALA A 435 0.92 9.01 8.24
CA ALA A 435 0.39 9.38 6.94
C ALA A 435 1.27 10.42 6.23
N GLN A 436 1.71 11.46 6.95
CA GLN A 436 2.59 12.50 6.41
C GLN A 436 3.94 11.92 5.99
N PHE A 437 4.59 11.13 6.87
CA PHE A 437 5.86 10.48 6.56
C PHE A 437 5.75 9.59 5.32
N SER A 438 4.67 8.83 5.19
CA SER A 438 4.45 8.01 3.99
C SER A 438 4.27 8.83 2.71
N GLU A 439 3.62 9.99 2.79
CA GLU A 439 3.43 10.90 1.64
C GLU A 439 4.77 11.54 1.26
N ASP A 440 5.50 12.07 2.25
CA ASP A 440 6.82 12.70 2.06
C ASP A 440 7.82 11.74 1.41
N ILE A 441 7.90 10.49 1.89
CA ILE A 441 8.81 9.48 1.35
C ILE A 441 8.43 9.09 -0.08
N PHE A 442 7.14 8.92 -0.36
CA PHE A 442 6.67 8.58 -1.69
C PHE A 442 6.97 9.70 -2.69
N GLU A 443 6.66 10.95 -2.33
CA GLU A 443 6.92 12.13 -3.17
C GLU A 443 8.41 12.40 -3.37
N ALA A 444 9.21 12.28 -2.31
CA ALA A 444 10.66 12.49 -2.38
C ALA A 444 11.32 11.44 -3.28
N THR A 445 10.94 10.17 -3.14
CA THR A 445 11.49 9.07 -3.95
C THR A 445 11.05 9.20 -5.41
N GLU A 446 9.77 9.45 -5.67
CA GLU A 446 9.26 9.65 -7.04
C GLU A 446 9.95 10.85 -7.72
N SER A 447 10.01 11.99 -7.02
CA SER A 447 10.64 13.20 -7.54
C SER A 447 12.13 12.99 -7.81
N SER A 448 12.86 12.36 -6.89
CA SER A 448 14.29 12.09 -7.06
C SER A 448 14.57 11.20 -8.27
N VAL A 449 13.75 10.16 -8.46
CA VAL A 449 13.85 9.29 -9.64
C VAL A 449 13.58 10.07 -10.93
N TYR A 450 12.52 10.86 -10.98
CA TYR A 450 12.20 11.64 -12.17
C TYR A 450 13.25 12.70 -12.47
N GLU A 451 13.80 13.35 -11.44
CA GLU A 451 14.91 14.29 -11.61
C GLU A 451 16.17 13.60 -12.11
N ALA A 452 16.53 12.43 -11.60
CA ALA A 452 17.68 11.66 -12.09
C ALA A 452 17.49 11.23 -13.56
N LEU A 453 16.31 10.72 -13.91
CA LEU A 453 16.00 10.23 -15.26
C LEU A 453 15.93 11.36 -16.30
N GLN A 454 15.71 12.62 -15.87
CA GLN A 454 15.75 13.77 -16.79
C GLN A 454 17.13 13.97 -17.44
N HIS A 455 18.20 13.44 -16.85
CA HIS A 455 19.55 13.51 -17.43
C HIS A 455 19.75 12.53 -18.58
N LEU A 456 18.88 11.51 -18.69
CA LEU A 456 18.86 10.59 -19.82
C LEU A 456 18.18 11.24 -21.02
N LYS A 457 18.93 11.62 -22.04
CA LYS A 457 18.35 12.17 -23.28
C LYS A 457 17.59 11.09 -24.07
N PRO A 458 16.53 11.46 -24.80
CA PRO A 458 15.89 10.55 -25.74
C PRO A 458 16.89 9.98 -26.77
N HIS A 459 16.70 8.73 -27.17
CA HIS A 459 17.58 8.01 -28.08
C HIS A 459 16.83 7.54 -29.32
N LYS A 460 17.42 7.73 -30.51
CA LYS A 460 16.85 7.24 -31.77
C LYS A 460 17.35 5.83 -32.07
N LEU A 461 16.42 4.88 -32.06
CA LEU A 461 16.71 3.48 -32.33
C LEU A 461 17.29 3.27 -33.73
N ASN A 462 18.33 2.46 -33.82
CA ASN A 462 18.98 2.10 -35.09
C ASN A 462 19.61 0.72 -35.01
N GLY A 463 19.77 0.06 -36.16
CA GLY A 463 20.51 -1.22 -36.24
C GLY A 463 19.90 -2.37 -35.45
N LEU A 464 18.62 -2.32 -35.08
CA LEU A 464 17.95 -3.42 -34.39
C LEU A 464 17.66 -4.56 -35.37
N SER A 465 18.13 -5.76 -35.03
CA SER A 465 17.86 -7.02 -35.74
C SER A 465 16.80 -7.86 -35.04
N GLY A 466 16.07 -8.68 -35.80
CA GLY A 466 15.03 -9.58 -35.28
C GLY A 466 13.60 -9.09 -35.55
N LYS A 467 12.68 -10.04 -35.76
CA LYS A 467 11.27 -9.76 -36.12
C LYS A 467 10.57 -8.85 -35.11
N GLU A 468 10.94 -8.93 -33.83
CA GLU A 468 10.41 -8.11 -32.74
C GLU A 468 10.71 -6.61 -32.82
N HIS A 469 11.82 -6.23 -33.47
CA HIS A 469 12.38 -4.89 -33.31
C HIS A 469 12.63 -4.16 -34.63
N GLN A 470 12.64 -4.86 -35.76
CA GLN A 470 12.92 -4.24 -37.08
C GLN A 470 11.97 -3.08 -37.41
N HIS A 471 10.68 -3.21 -37.07
CA HIS A 471 9.66 -2.16 -37.28
C HIS A 471 9.84 -0.93 -36.38
N ARG A 472 10.76 -0.98 -35.41
CA ARG A 472 11.05 0.09 -34.44
C ARG A 472 12.24 0.95 -34.82
N ASN A 473 13.04 0.55 -35.82
CA ASN A 473 14.17 1.34 -36.28
C ASN A 473 13.71 2.75 -36.70
N GLY A 474 14.38 3.79 -36.19
CA GLY A 474 14.03 5.19 -36.39
C GLY A 474 13.12 5.80 -35.34
N ALA A 475 12.47 5.00 -34.48
CA ALA A 475 11.69 5.51 -33.36
C ALA A 475 12.59 6.17 -32.31
N VAL A 476 12.11 7.25 -31.70
CA VAL A 476 12.79 7.92 -30.59
C VAL A 476 12.19 7.41 -29.28
N ILE A 477 13.04 7.01 -28.34
CA ILE A 477 12.60 6.44 -27.06
C ILE A 477 13.24 7.10 -25.84
N HIS A 478 12.60 6.96 -24.69
CA HIS A 478 13.28 7.08 -23.39
C HIS A 478 14.16 5.82 -23.16
N PRO A 479 15.49 5.93 -23.03
CA PRO A 479 16.39 4.78 -22.92
C PRO A 479 16.48 4.27 -21.47
N PHE A 480 15.34 4.03 -20.86
CA PHE A 480 15.22 3.48 -19.52
C PHE A 480 13.87 2.79 -19.31
N GLU A 481 13.79 1.99 -18.24
CA GLU A 481 12.56 1.48 -17.68
C GLU A 481 12.54 1.70 -16.16
N ILE A 482 11.40 2.17 -15.66
CA ILE A 482 11.11 2.22 -14.22
C ILE A 482 10.33 0.95 -13.89
N ILE A 483 10.96 0.03 -13.14
CA ILE A 483 10.31 -1.22 -12.75
C ILE A 483 9.40 -0.98 -11.56
N THR A 484 9.91 -0.33 -10.50
CA THR A 484 9.10 0.04 -9.34
C THR A 484 9.66 1.29 -8.66
N ILE A 485 8.75 2.07 -8.08
CA ILE A 485 9.03 3.15 -7.12
C ILE A 485 8.10 2.86 -5.95
N GLY A 486 8.62 2.22 -4.90
CA GLY A 486 7.82 1.65 -3.83
C GLY A 486 8.30 2.12 -2.46
N GLY A 487 7.71 3.20 -1.93
CA GLY A 487 8.10 3.73 -0.63
C GLY A 487 9.55 4.18 -0.64
N ASP A 488 10.43 3.35 -0.10
CA ASP A 488 11.88 3.50 -0.02
C ASP A 488 12.67 2.67 -1.06
N ASP A 489 12.05 1.65 -1.67
CA ASP A 489 12.66 0.82 -2.71
C ASP A 489 12.51 1.44 -4.11
N VAL A 490 13.61 1.61 -4.82
CA VAL A 490 13.63 2.05 -6.22
C VAL A 490 14.31 1.01 -7.09
N LEU A 491 13.70 0.76 -8.24
CA LEU A 491 14.28 -0.12 -9.24
C LEU A 491 14.15 0.38 -10.66
N LEU A 492 15.30 0.57 -11.30
CA LEU A 492 15.43 1.14 -12.64
C LEU A 492 16.33 0.28 -13.53
N ILE A 493 16.04 0.29 -14.82
CA ILE A 493 16.93 -0.21 -15.86
C ILE A 493 17.24 0.97 -16.78
N VAL A 494 18.52 1.27 -16.99
CA VAL A 494 18.94 2.44 -17.77
C VAL A 494 20.03 2.07 -18.78
N SER A 495 20.26 2.94 -19.75
CA SER A 495 21.44 2.86 -20.62
C SER A 495 22.74 3.03 -19.82
N SER A 496 23.71 2.14 -20.02
CA SER A 496 24.95 2.04 -19.19
C SER A 496 25.97 3.18 -19.37
N ARG A 497 25.90 3.93 -20.47
CA ARG A 497 26.90 4.97 -20.80
C ARG A 497 26.53 6.38 -20.35
N THR A 498 25.35 6.55 -19.78
CA THR A 498 24.85 7.87 -19.40
C THR A 498 24.96 8.03 -17.89
N LYS A 499 25.50 9.16 -17.43
CA LYS A 499 25.47 9.53 -16.01
C LYS A 499 24.02 9.73 -15.59
N VAL A 500 23.48 8.78 -14.83
CA VAL A 500 22.16 8.89 -14.19
C VAL A 500 22.30 9.44 -12.77
N ILE A 501 23.45 9.19 -12.13
CA ILE A 501 23.78 9.64 -10.79
C ILE A 501 25.04 10.49 -10.91
N ASP A 502 24.95 11.78 -10.59
CA ASP A 502 26.13 12.56 -10.29
C ASP A 502 26.58 12.17 -8.87
N THR A 503 27.77 11.59 -8.75
CA THR A 503 28.43 11.44 -7.45
C THR A 503 28.71 12.83 -6.91
N VAL A 504 27.98 13.21 -5.86
CA VAL A 504 28.23 14.41 -5.05
C VAL A 504 29.60 14.32 -4.39
#